data_AF-A0A7V1V469-F1
#
_entry.id   AF-A0A7V1V469-F1
#
_cell.length_a   1.000
_cell.length_b   1.000
_cell.length_c   1.000
_cell.angle_alpha   90.00
_cell.angle_beta   90.00
_cell.angle_gamma   90.00
#
_symmetry.space_group_name_H-M   'P 1'
#
loop_
_entity.id
_entity.type
_entity.pdbx_description
1 polymer ?
#
loop_
_entity_poly.entity_id
_entity_poly.type
_entity_poly.pdbx_seq_one_letter_code
_entity_poly.pdbx_strand_id
1 'polypeptide(L)'
;MQLEVSDEDRRELTRLEEAMWREETRFDMAFMERHLAPDFFEYARSGRIYTRPQSLAVPRQETNAVLPLPNLSIRMLGPDTAQVTYFSAVTYDGVVEHGRRSSIWSRTPEGWVMRFHQGTPYTP
;
A
#
# COMPACT_ATOMS: atom_id res chain seq x y z
N MET A 1 1.08 26.86 -5.82
CA MET A 1 2.39 26.19 -5.76
C MET A 1 2.12 24.71 -5.63
N GLN A 2 2.63 23.88 -6.53
CA GLN A 2 2.49 22.43 -6.42
C GLN A 2 3.36 21.97 -5.25
N LEU A 3 2.81 21.17 -4.33
CA LEU A 3 3.60 20.59 -3.25
C LEU A 3 4.46 19.47 -3.85
N GLU A 4 5.77 19.68 -3.89
CA GLU A 4 6.73 18.69 -4.35
C GLU A 4 6.95 17.63 -3.27
N VAL A 5 7.09 16.37 -3.70
CA VAL A 5 7.45 15.27 -2.80
C VAL A 5 8.96 15.33 -2.59
N SER A 6 9.42 15.47 -1.35
CA SER A 6 10.85 15.46 -1.04
C SER A 6 11.47 14.10 -1.41
N ASP A 7 12.77 14.05 -1.71
CA ASP A 7 13.44 12.79 -2.00
C ASP A 7 13.40 11.81 -0.82
N GLU A 8 13.38 12.33 0.40
CA GLU A 8 13.23 11.55 1.63
C GLU A 8 11.85 10.90 1.70
N ASP A 9 10.79 11.67 1.51
CA ASP A 9 9.42 11.16 1.52
C ASP A 9 9.17 10.17 0.38
N ARG A 10 9.74 10.45 -0.80
CA ARG A 10 9.67 9.54 -1.94
C ARG A 10 10.29 8.18 -1.60
N ARG A 11 11.48 8.18 -1.01
CA ARG A 11 12.15 6.94 -0.59
C ARG A 11 11.34 6.20 0.47
N GLU A 12 10.85 6.91 1.47
CA GLU A 12 10.13 6.31 2.59
C GLU A 12 8.78 5.73 2.17
N LEU A 13 7.95 6.49 1.44
CA LEU A 13 6.66 6.00 0.94
C LEU A 13 6.83 4.83 -0.04
N THR A 14 7.88 4.84 -0.87
CA THR A 14 8.20 3.69 -1.74
C THR A 14 8.54 2.46 -0.89
N ARG A 15 9.42 2.61 0.11
CA ARG A 15 9.81 1.53 1.02
C ARG A 15 8.60 0.95 1.75
N LEU A 16 7.70 1.81 2.24
CA LEU A 16 6.50 1.41 2.96
C LEU A 16 5.50 0.69 2.07
N GLU A 17 5.25 1.17 0.85
CA GLU A 17 4.39 0.47 -0.12
C GLU A 17 4.93 -0.91 -0.50
N GLU A 18 6.23 -1.03 -0.75
CA GLU A 18 6.84 -2.34 -1.02
C GLU A 18 6.77 -3.27 0.20
N ALA A 19 6.93 -2.73 1.41
CA ALA A 19 6.78 -3.51 2.64
C ALA A 19 5.35 -4.05 2.83
N MET A 20 4.32 -3.41 2.27
CA MET A 20 2.96 -3.97 2.27
C MET A 20 2.82 -5.23 1.40
N TRP A 21 3.80 -5.53 0.54
CA TRP A 21 3.85 -6.72 -0.31
C TRP A 21 4.79 -7.82 0.17
N ARG A 22 5.80 -7.47 0.98
CA ARG A 22 6.80 -8.41 1.48
C ARG A 22 6.21 -9.29 2.58
N GLU A 23 6.41 -10.60 2.49
CA GLU A 23 5.83 -11.58 3.42
C GLU A 23 6.32 -11.36 4.86
N GLU A 24 7.54 -10.87 5.02
CA GLU A 24 8.16 -10.59 6.33
C GLU A 24 7.45 -9.46 7.07
N THR A 25 6.89 -8.49 6.36
CA THR A 25 6.27 -7.28 6.94
C THR A 25 4.75 -7.27 6.83
N ARG A 26 4.17 -7.78 5.74
CA ARG A 26 2.71 -7.81 5.52
C ARG A 26 1.96 -8.60 6.59
N PHE A 27 2.60 -9.61 7.17
CA PHE A 27 2.04 -10.46 8.21
C PHE A 27 2.70 -10.23 9.59
N ASP A 28 3.54 -9.20 9.72
CA ASP A 28 4.03 -8.74 11.02
C ASP A 28 3.00 -7.78 11.62
N MET A 29 2.37 -8.24 12.69
CA MET A 29 1.32 -7.53 13.40
C MET A 29 1.81 -6.17 13.92
N ALA A 30 3.03 -6.09 14.45
CA ALA A 30 3.58 -4.84 15.00
C ALA A 30 3.91 -3.84 13.88
N PHE A 31 4.39 -4.33 12.73
CA PHE A 31 4.59 -3.49 11.55
C PHE A 31 3.26 -2.95 11.04
N MET A 32 2.26 -3.81 10.84
CA MET A 32 0.97 -3.42 10.27
C MET A 32 0.20 -2.48 11.21
N GLU A 33 0.24 -2.72 12.52
CA GLU A 33 -0.39 -1.82 13.50
C GLU A 33 0.19 -0.41 13.48
N ARG A 34 1.52 -0.31 13.30
CA ARG A 34 2.23 0.96 13.24
C ARG A 34 1.90 1.74 11.97
N HIS A 35 1.72 1.07 10.83
CA HIS A 35 1.61 1.72 9.52
C HIS A 35 0.19 1.78 8.97
N LEU A 36 -0.80 1.11 9.58
CA LEU A 36 -2.22 1.30 9.26
C LEU A 36 -2.87 2.23 10.28
N ALA A 37 -3.35 3.37 9.79
CA ALA A 37 -4.03 4.36 10.61
C ALA A 37 -5.30 3.79 11.26
N PRO A 38 -5.76 4.33 12.42
CA PRO A 38 -6.95 3.82 13.11
C PRO A 38 -8.22 3.80 12.25
N ASP A 39 -8.37 4.73 11.31
CA ASP A 39 -9.49 4.86 10.37
C ASP A 39 -9.27 4.13 9.04
N PHE A 40 -8.23 3.31 8.92
CA PHE A 40 -7.88 2.62 7.68
C PHE A 40 -8.99 1.69 7.19
N PHE A 41 -9.22 1.75 5.88
CA PHE A 41 -10.00 0.76 5.14
C PHE A 41 -9.45 0.53 3.72
N GLU A 42 -9.76 -0.63 3.16
CA GLU A 42 -9.35 -1.04 1.82
C GLU A 42 -10.55 -1.45 0.96
N TYR A 43 -10.54 -1.04 -0.32
CA TYR A 43 -11.29 -1.69 -1.38
C TYR A 43 -10.40 -2.71 -2.11
N ALA A 44 -10.56 -3.97 -1.76
CA ALA A 44 -9.73 -5.03 -2.34
C ALA A 44 -10.10 -5.27 -3.80
N ARG A 45 -9.22 -5.99 -4.51
CA ARG A 45 -9.43 -6.41 -5.92
C ARG A 45 -10.77 -7.12 -6.14
N SER A 46 -11.26 -7.84 -5.13
CA SER A 46 -12.56 -8.54 -5.15
C SER A 46 -13.78 -7.62 -5.02
N GLY A 47 -13.58 -6.32 -4.80
CA GLY A 47 -14.64 -5.37 -4.45
C GLY A 47 -15.06 -5.42 -2.97
N ARG A 48 -14.51 -6.35 -2.19
CA ARG A 48 -14.77 -6.42 -0.75
C ARG A 48 -14.10 -5.24 -0.03
N ILE A 49 -14.80 -4.70 0.95
CA ILE A 49 -14.28 -3.71 1.88
C ILE A 49 -13.60 -4.45 3.05
N TYR A 50 -12.35 -4.09 3.35
CA TYR A 50 -11.63 -4.56 4.53
C TYR A 50 -11.40 -3.38 5.48
N THR A 51 -11.77 -3.55 6.74
CA THR A 51 -11.44 -2.60 7.81
C THR A 51 -10.03 -2.86 8.34
N ARG A 52 -9.47 -1.92 9.12
CA ARG A 52 -8.20 -2.14 9.81
C ARG A 52 -8.15 -3.44 10.62
N PRO A 53 -9.08 -3.77 11.54
CA PRO A 53 -9.03 -5.06 12.26
C PRO A 53 -9.04 -6.28 11.33
N GLN A 54 -9.81 -6.24 10.24
CA GLN A 54 -9.86 -7.33 9.28
C GLN A 54 -8.55 -7.48 8.51
N SER A 55 -7.88 -6.36 8.21
CA SER A 55 -6.59 -6.33 7.51
C SER A 55 -5.45 -6.82 8.40
N LEU A 56 -5.52 -6.57 9.72
CA LEU A 56 -4.57 -7.09 10.71
C LEU A 56 -4.75 -8.58 11.00
N ALA A 57 -5.95 -9.12 10.79
CA ALA A 57 -6.27 -10.51 11.05
C ALA A 57 -5.98 -11.45 9.87
N VAL A 58 -5.35 -10.97 8.79
CA VAL A 58 -5.04 -11.78 7.62
C VAL A 58 -3.98 -12.83 7.97
N PRO A 59 -4.24 -14.13 7.77
CA PRO A 59 -3.25 -15.16 8.05
C PRO A 59 -2.07 -15.05 7.10
N ARG A 60 -0.90 -15.48 7.57
CA ARG A 60 0.31 -15.54 6.74
C ARG A 60 0.07 -16.43 5.51
N GLN A 61 0.48 -15.93 4.36
CA GLN A 61 0.43 -16.64 3.08
C GLN A 61 1.58 -16.16 2.20
N GLU A 62 2.05 -17.02 1.29
CA GLU A 62 3.06 -16.60 0.32
C GLU A 62 2.55 -15.43 -0.51
N THR A 63 3.41 -14.42 -0.70
CA THR A 63 3.09 -13.26 -1.53
C THR A 63 4.16 -13.12 -2.61
N ASN A 64 3.83 -13.55 -3.82
CA ASN A 64 4.72 -13.48 -4.97
C ASN A 64 4.42 -12.25 -5.84
N ALA A 65 4.70 -11.07 -5.30
CA ALA A 65 4.50 -9.79 -5.98
C ALA A 65 5.78 -9.35 -6.71
N VAL A 66 5.62 -8.78 -7.91
CA VAL A 66 6.72 -8.13 -8.63
C VAL A 66 7.15 -6.86 -7.89
N LEU A 67 8.42 -6.79 -7.52
CA LEU A 67 9.10 -5.63 -6.93
C LEU A 67 10.38 -5.31 -7.74
N PRO A 68 10.78 -4.02 -7.87
CA PRO A 68 10.12 -2.82 -7.39
C PRO A 68 8.77 -2.57 -8.08
N LEU A 69 7.88 -1.82 -7.44
CA LEU A 69 6.51 -1.61 -7.91
C LEU A 69 6.46 -0.89 -9.28
N PRO A 70 5.94 -1.53 -10.33
CA PRO A 70 5.87 -0.92 -11.66
C PRO A 70 5.02 0.35 -11.69
N ASN A 71 5.47 1.36 -12.43
CA ASN A 71 4.79 2.65 -12.59
C ASN A 71 4.44 3.34 -11.26
N LEU A 72 5.28 3.16 -10.23
CA LEU A 72 5.11 3.86 -8.97
C LEU A 72 5.23 5.37 -9.14
N SER A 73 4.19 6.07 -8.71
CA SER A 73 4.10 7.52 -8.72
C SER A 73 3.58 8.00 -7.38
N ILE A 74 4.17 9.08 -6.88
CA ILE A 74 3.83 9.69 -5.59
C ILE A 74 3.56 11.16 -5.85
N ARG A 75 2.47 11.67 -5.29
CA ARG A 75 2.16 13.10 -5.26
C ARG A 75 1.67 13.53 -3.88
N MET A 76 1.97 14.77 -3.51
CA MET A 76 1.39 15.37 -2.30
C MET A 76 -0.03 15.87 -2.60
N LEU A 77 -0.96 15.58 -1.70
CA LEU A 77 -2.32 16.15 -1.66
C LEU A 77 -2.43 17.32 -0.66
N GLY A 78 -1.49 17.39 0.28
CA GLY A 78 -1.33 18.42 1.30
C GLY A 78 0.05 18.31 1.96
N PRO A 79 0.40 19.18 2.93
CA PRO A 79 1.72 19.16 3.58
C PRO A 79 2.08 17.80 4.18
N ASP A 80 1.08 17.11 4.75
CA ASP A 80 1.23 15.85 5.46
C ASP A 80 0.38 14.73 4.85
N THR A 81 0.01 14.84 3.57
CA THR A 81 -0.82 13.84 2.90
C THR A 81 -0.30 13.55 1.51
N ALA A 82 -0.08 12.28 1.22
CA ALA A 82 0.41 11.82 -0.07
C ALA A 82 -0.53 10.76 -0.67
N GLN A 83 -0.60 10.73 -1.99
CA GLN A 83 -1.18 9.63 -2.74
C GLN A 83 -0.04 8.86 -3.42
N VAL A 84 -0.08 7.53 -3.31
CA VAL A 84 0.77 6.63 -4.08
C VAL A 84 -0.09 5.83 -5.04
N THR A 85 0.34 5.73 -6.30
CA THR A 85 -0.29 4.89 -7.31
C THR A 85 0.75 4.06 -8.03
N TYR A 86 0.42 2.82 -8.40
CA TYR A 86 1.31 1.89 -9.10
C TYR A 86 0.52 0.75 -9.73
N PHE A 87 1.19 -0.11 -10.49
CA PHE A 87 0.64 -1.37 -10.98
C PHE A 87 1.19 -2.53 -10.15
N SER A 88 0.34 -3.47 -9.75
CA SER A 88 0.75 -4.73 -9.13
C SER A 88 0.65 -5.87 -10.14
N ALA A 89 1.62 -6.78 -10.12
CA ALA A 89 1.54 -8.10 -10.73
C ALA A 89 1.88 -9.12 -9.65
N VAL A 90 0.95 -10.02 -9.34
CA VAL A 90 1.07 -10.98 -8.23
C VAL A 90 0.71 -12.36 -8.72
N THR A 91 1.56 -13.35 -8.45
CA THR A 91 1.31 -14.74 -8.87
C THR A 91 0.56 -15.49 -7.77
N TYR A 92 -0.62 -16.02 -8.11
CA TYR A 92 -1.42 -16.91 -7.28
C TYR A 92 -1.64 -18.22 -8.04
N ASP A 93 -1.26 -19.36 -7.45
CA ASP A 93 -1.42 -20.70 -8.07
C ASP A 93 -0.93 -20.79 -9.53
N GLY A 94 0.19 -20.11 -9.82
CA GLY A 94 0.80 -20.07 -11.16
C GLY A 94 0.14 -19.08 -12.14
N VAL A 95 -0.89 -18.35 -11.73
CA VAL A 95 -1.56 -17.31 -12.54
C VAL A 95 -1.14 -15.93 -12.07
N VAL A 96 -0.71 -15.08 -13.01
CA VAL A 96 -0.37 -13.68 -12.73
C VAL A 96 -1.63 -12.82 -12.75
N GLU A 97 -1.94 -12.21 -11.61
CA GLU A 97 -3.02 -11.25 -11.47
C GLU A 97 -2.48 -9.82 -11.50
N HIS A 98 -3.10 -9.00 -12.35
CA HIS A 98 -2.74 -7.59 -12.49
C HIS A 98 -3.75 -6.67 -11.79
N GLY A 99 -3.26 -5.57 -11.22
CA GLY A 99 -4.09 -4.58 -10.55
C GLY A 99 -3.51 -3.17 -10.60
N ARG A 100 -4.38 -2.16 -10.72
CA ARG A 100 -4.03 -0.75 -10.48
C ARG A 100 -4.24 -0.45 -9.01
N ARG A 101 -3.22 0.07 -8.36
CA ARG A 101 -3.18 0.31 -6.92
C ARG A 101 -3.18 1.80 -6.65
N SER A 102 -3.94 2.21 -5.64
CA SER A 102 -3.95 3.58 -5.13
C SER A 102 -4.06 3.54 -3.61
N SER A 103 -3.23 4.32 -2.94
CA SER A 103 -3.27 4.49 -1.50
C SER A 103 -3.18 5.95 -1.11
N ILE A 104 -3.70 6.26 0.07
CA ILE A 104 -3.55 7.57 0.71
C ILE A 104 -2.79 7.38 2.01
N TRP A 105 -1.74 8.17 2.18
CA TRP A 105 -0.87 8.19 3.33
C TRP A 105 -0.96 9.53 4.04
N SER A 106 -0.90 9.52 5.37
CA SER A 106 -0.78 10.73 6.19
C SER A 106 0.47 10.67 7.08
N ARG A 107 1.17 11.78 7.22
CA ARG A 107 2.32 11.90 8.14
C ARG A 107 1.81 12.17 9.56
N THR A 108 2.37 11.46 10.53
CA THR A 108 2.21 11.71 11.98
C THR A 108 3.60 12.00 12.57
N PRO A 109 3.69 12.45 13.85
CA PRO A 109 4.98 12.59 14.52
C PRO A 109 5.83 11.30 14.53
N GLU A 110 5.19 10.13 14.45
CA GLU A 110 5.82 8.81 14.47
C GLU A 110 6.17 8.26 13.07
N GLY A 111 5.70 8.92 12.00
CA GLY A 111 5.98 8.54 10.62
C GLY A 111 4.74 8.50 9.72
N TRP A 112 4.88 7.89 8.54
CA TRP A 112 3.78 7.76 7.58
C TRP A 112 2.86 6.59 7.94
N VAL A 113 1.55 6.84 7.92
CA VAL A 113 0.51 5.82 8.10
C VAL A 113 -0.46 5.83 6.93
N MET A 114 -0.86 4.64 6.47
CA MET A 114 -1.82 4.45 5.39
C MET A 114 -3.24 4.63 5.93
N ARG A 115 -4.03 5.47 5.28
CA ARG A 115 -5.43 5.79 5.60
C ARG A 115 -6.41 5.04 4.70
N PHE A 116 -6.02 4.75 3.47
CA PHE A 116 -6.87 4.10 2.49
C PHE A 116 -6.04 3.33 1.48
N HIS A 117 -6.56 2.20 1.00
CA HIS A 117 -6.01 1.47 -0.14
C HIS A 117 -7.13 1.00 -1.09
N GLN A 118 -6.83 0.94 -2.38
CA GLN A 118 -7.69 0.32 -3.38
C GLN A 118 -6.88 -0.45 -4.41
N GLY A 119 -7.36 -1.64 -4.76
CA GLY A 119 -6.91 -2.42 -5.91
C GLY A 119 -8.02 -2.58 -6.94
N THR A 120 -7.77 -2.17 -8.18
CA THR A 120 -8.70 -2.38 -9.31
C THR A 120 -8.10 -3.40 -10.28
N PRO A 121 -8.74 -4.55 -10.52
CA PRO A 121 -8.23 -5.55 -11.48
C PRO A 121 -8.19 -4.97 -12.89
N TYR A 122 -7.20 -5.38 -13.69
CA TYR A 122 -7.19 -5.12 -15.13
C TYR A 122 -6.50 -6.28 -15.86
N THR A 123 -6.76 -6.39 -17.17
CA THR A 123 -5.99 -7.24 -18.09
C THR A 123 -5.03 -6.33 -18.87
N PRO A 124 -3.72 -6.61 -18.89
CA PRO A 124 -2.73 -5.81 -19.62
C PRO A 124 -3.02 -5.64 -21.11
#